data_AF-A0A926YV94-F1
#
_entry.id   AF-A0A926YV94-F1
#
_cell.length_a   1.000
_cell.length_b   1.000
_cell.length_c   1.000
_cell.angle_alpha   90.00
_cell.angle_beta   90.00
_cell.angle_gamma   90.00
#
_symmetry.space_group_name_H-M   'P 1'
#
loop_
_entity.id
_entity.type
_entity.pdbx_description
1 polymer ?
#
loop_
_entity_poly.entity_id
_entity_poly.type
_entity_poly.pdbx_seq_one_letter_code
_entity_poly.pdbx_strand_id
1 'polypeptide(L)'
;MSRLPRSNLPSPKPSERFEKISLMVYETLVSIQQQQPEWIVERHRQSPLSQCKIMFVCQLQDLLEQMHRCASIAAMLKQFLQQICTDGFFQSVRYGDLLKQIDQEFFSRSDDRLLQLEPIAILLLDVENIRLEQLEEQALSSFSTYPIRVKVAVANWRGLGKQDIDLHDRGYQMIHVPSGKNAADIQMTAIGSSLFLQYPHAKEVFVCSNDGHLIMLCNLLQSQGWKVHGVGRFGHQFRLTDWTTGRIQLFELGAGKFDPHDELEQRLAKLLVALTAHKPGSSVSVGALASHFQKHYGFGVTEIMRSWKLGSHFPKFLRSCEMFRVMSIDSDCHVAIHPLVTASELRPSIFDRVAPV
;
A
#
# COMPACT_ATOMS: atom_id res chain seq x y z
N MET A 1 -49.85 -10.52 -5.76
CA MET A 1 -49.08 -11.77 -5.52
C MET A 1 -48.09 -11.52 -4.40
N SER A 2 -48.39 -12.07 -3.23
CA SER A 2 -47.67 -11.98 -1.97
C SER A 2 -46.30 -12.69 -2.07
N ARG A 3 -45.20 -11.98 -1.78
CA ARG A 3 -43.88 -12.61 -1.59
C ARG A 3 -43.78 -13.14 -0.16
N LEU A 4 -43.53 -14.44 -0.06
CA LEU A 4 -43.20 -15.14 1.19
C LEU A 4 -41.94 -14.53 1.85
N PRO A 5 -41.85 -14.49 3.19
CA PRO A 5 -40.69 -13.99 3.89
C PRO A 5 -39.50 -14.95 3.73
N ARG A 6 -38.35 -14.40 3.32
CA ARG A 6 -37.07 -15.11 3.22
C ARG A 6 -36.69 -15.64 4.61
N SER A 7 -36.40 -16.94 4.67
CA SER A 7 -35.98 -17.65 5.88
C SER A 7 -34.61 -17.15 6.35
N ASN A 8 -34.59 -16.45 7.49
CA ASN A 8 -33.39 -16.11 8.25
C ASN A 8 -32.84 -17.36 8.96
N LEU A 9 -32.20 -18.27 8.23
CA LEU A 9 -31.41 -19.33 8.85
C LEU A 9 -29.99 -18.82 9.13
N PRO A 10 -29.46 -18.99 10.36
CA PRO A 10 -28.10 -18.57 10.71
C PRO A 10 -27.07 -19.29 9.83
N SER A 11 -25.99 -18.58 9.50
CA SER A 11 -24.87 -19.13 8.73
C SER A 11 -24.10 -20.18 9.55
N PRO A 12 -23.66 -21.29 8.92
CA PRO A 12 -22.94 -22.35 9.61
C PRO A 12 -21.61 -21.82 10.17
N LYS A 13 -21.28 -22.26 11.39
CA LYS A 13 -20.03 -21.90 12.08
C LYS A 13 -18.81 -22.39 11.27
N PRO A 14 -17.61 -21.80 11.43
CA PRO A 14 -16.40 -22.24 10.73
C PRO A 14 -16.12 -23.74 10.83
N SER A 15 -16.43 -24.35 11.99
CA SER A 15 -16.34 -25.79 12.24
C SER A 15 -17.21 -26.64 11.29
N GLU A 16 -18.44 -26.20 10.99
CA GLU A 16 -19.37 -26.92 10.11
C GLU A 16 -18.93 -26.88 8.63
N ARG A 17 -18.13 -25.87 8.24
CA ARG A 17 -17.59 -25.77 6.88
C ARG A 17 -16.39 -26.69 6.67
N PHE A 18 -15.50 -26.73 7.66
CA PHE A 18 -14.35 -27.63 7.62
C PHE A 18 -14.78 -29.09 7.66
N GLU A 19 -15.85 -29.40 8.41
CA GLU A 19 -16.49 -30.72 8.37
C GLU A 19 -16.97 -31.06 6.95
N LYS A 20 -17.67 -30.14 6.27
CA LYS A 20 -18.19 -30.37 4.91
C LYS A 20 -17.08 -30.56 3.87
N ILE A 21 -16.02 -29.76 3.92
CA ILE A 21 -14.84 -29.92 3.04
C ILE A 21 -14.18 -31.27 3.29
N SER A 22 -14.04 -31.63 4.57
CA SER A 22 -13.40 -32.89 4.95
C SER A 22 -14.21 -34.11 4.46
N LEU A 23 -15.53 -34.02 4.50
CA LEU A 23 -16.44 -35.02 3.93
C LEU A 23 -16.33 -35.12 2.40
N MET A 24 -16.25 -33.99 1.70
CA MET A 24 -16.12 -33.95 0.24
C MET A 24 -14.80 -34.58 -0.24
N VAL A 25 -13.69 -34.26 0.44
CA VAL A 25 -12.38 -34.86 0.15
C VAL A 25 -12.43 -36.37 0.38
N TYR A 26 -13.03 -36.78 1.50
CA TYR A 26 -13.20 -38.19 1.83
C TYR A 26 -14.01 -38.96 0.78
N GLU A 27 -15.17 -38.43 0.37
CA GLU A 27 -16.03 -39.06 -0.64
C GLU A 27 -15.33 -39.16 -2.00
N THR A 28 -14.50 -38.16 -2.33
CA THR A 28 -13.68 -38.19 -3.54
C THR A 28 -12.65 -39.31 -3.49
N LEU A 29 -11.98 -39.51 -2.34
CA LEU A 29 -11.03 -40.60 -2.16
C LEU A 29 -11.68 -41.98 -2.25
N VAL A 30 -12.86 -42.15 -1.63
CA VAL A 30 -13.63 -43.41 -1.73
C VAL A 30 -14.03 -43.69 -3.18
N SER A 31 -14.45 -42.66 -3.92
CA SER A 31 -14.81 -42.82 -5.33
C SER A 31 -13.61 -43.15 -6.21
N ILE A 32 -12.45 -42.56 -5.95
CA ILE A 32 -11.19 -42.90 -6.63
C ILE A 32 -10.79 -44.35 -6.33
N GLN A 33 -10.93 -44.81 -5.08
CA GLN A 33 -10.61 -46.20 -4.72
C GLN A 33 -11.43 -47.22 -5.54
N GLN A 34 -12.68 -46.88 -5.86
CA GLN A 34 -13.58 -47.76 -6.62
C GLN A 34 -13.37 -47.65 -8.14
N GLN A 35 -13.11 -46.46 -8.66
CA GLN A 35 -13.11 -46.20 -10.09
C GLN A 35 -11.71 -46.23 -10.71
N GLN A 36 -10.69 -45.76 -9.99
CA GLN A 36 -9.30 -45.58 -10.46
C GLN A 36 -8.30 -45.84 -9.31
N PRO A 37 -8.17 -47.10 -8.84
CA PRO A 37 -7.34 -47.47 -7.70
C PRO A 37 -5.84 -47.18 -7.92
N GLU A 38 -5.39 -47.04 -9.17
CA GLU A 38 -4.02 -46.67 -9.54
C GLU A 38 -3.60 -45.29 -9.01
N TRP A 39 -4.57 -44.41 -8.73
CA TRP A 39 -4.36 -43.08 -8.16
C TRP A 39 -4.16 -43.08 -6.65
N ILE A 40 -4.36 -44.22 -5.98
CA ILE A 40 -4.09 -44.41 -4.56
C ILE A 40 -2.74 -45.13 -4.41
N VAL A 41 -1.94 -44.70 -3.43
CA VAL A 41 -0.67 -45.34 -3.09
C VAL A 41 -0.93 -46.79 -2.72
N GLU A 42 -0.10 -47.71 -3.22
CA GLU A 42 -0.31 -49.16 -3.16
C GLU A 42 -0.65 -49.69 -1.76
N ARG A 43 0.01 -49.16 -0.71
CA ARG A 43 -0.24 -49.50 0.69
C ARG A 43 -1.67 -49.23 1.19
N HIS A 44 -2.38 -48.30 0.56
CA HIS A 44 -3.74 -47.89 0.92
C HIS A 44 -4.82 -48.49 0.01
N ARG A 45 -4.47 -49.18 -1.09
CA ARG A 45 -5.45 -49.74 -2.04
C ARG A 45 -6.31 -50.85 -1.43
N GLN A 46 -5.71 -51.69 -0.59
CA GLN A 46 -6.35 -52.86 0.03
C GLN A 46 -7.03 -52.54 1.38
N SER A 47 -6.79 -51.35 1.93
CA SER A 47 -7.42 -50.90 3.18
C SER A 47 -8.75 -50.21 2.85
N PRO A 48 -9.89 -50.60 3.45
CA PRO A 48 -11.16 -49.93 3.19
C PRO A 48 -11.11 -48.51 3.76
N LEU A 49 -10.88 -47.50 2.92
CA LEU A 49 -10.97 -46.09 3.33
C LEU A 49 -12.35 -45.80 3.97
N SER A 50 -13.37 -46.57 3.57
CA SER A 50 -14.73 -46.59 4.14
C SER A 50 -14.80 -46.74 5.68
N GLN A 51 -13.84 -47.43 6.31
CA GLN A 51 -13.82 -47.68 7.76
C GLN A 51 -13.16 -46.54 8.55
N CYS A 52 -12.46 -45.62 7.87
CA CYS A 52 -11.68 -44.56 8.52
C CYS A 52 -12.35 -43.17 8.43
N LYS A 53 -13.62 -43.09 8.01
CA LYS A 53 -14.35 -41.82 7.79
C LYS A 53 -14.18 -40.81 8.92
N ILE A 54 -14.49 -41.23 10.15
CA ILE A 54 -14.52 -40.34 11.32
C ILE A 54 -13.12 -39.82 11.62
N MET A 55 -12.12 -40.70 11.68
CA MET A 55 -10.73 -40.33 11.96
C MET A 55 -10.16 -39.40 10.89
N PHE A 56 -10.44 -39.69 9.62
CA PHE A 56 -9.99 -38.86 8.49
C PHE A 56 -10.60 -37.46 8.55
N VAL A 57 -11.93 -37.38 8.75
CA VAL A 57 -12.65 -36.11 8.81
C VAL A 57 -12.14 -35.25 9.97
N CYS A 58 -11.97 -35.83 11.16
CA CYS A 58 -11.42 -35.10 12.31
C CYS A 58 -10.00 -34.61 12.05
N GLN A 59 -9.11 -35.45 11.51
CA GLN A 59 -7.71 -35.05 11.23
C GLN A 59 -7.61 -33.92 10.21
N LEU A 60 -8.41 -33.98 9.14
CA LEU A 60 -8.42 -32.94 8.13
C LEU A 60 -9.06 -31.65 8.65
N GLN A 61 -10.10 -31.76 9.47
CA GLN A 61 -10.72 -30.62 10.13
C GLN A 61 -9.76 -29.94 11.11
N ASP A 62 -9.06 -30.68 11.98
CA ASP A 62 -8.07 -30.12 12.91
C ASP A 62 -6.96 -29.36 12.15
N LEU A 63 -6.55 -29.90 11.00
CA LEU A 63 -5.51 -29.31 10.16
C LEU A 63 -6.00 -28.05 9.43
N LEU A 64 -7.29 -28.01 9.03
CA LEU A 64 -7.96 -26.82 8.52
C LEU A 64 -8.13 -25.74 9.60
N GLU A 65 -8.45 -26.12 10.83
CA GLU A 65 -8.65 -25.19 11.96
C GLU A 65 -7.34 -24.55 12.41
N GLN A 66 -6.21 -25.24 12.30
CA GLN A 66 -4.88 -24.72 12.64
C GLN A 66 -4.30 -23.74 11.61
N MET A 67 -4.99 -23.47 10.49
CA MET A 67 -4.56 -22.54 9.44
C MET A 67 -4.70 -21.06 9.89
N HIS A 68 -3.85 -20.60 10.79
CA HIS A 68 -3.81 -19.20 11.22
C HIS A 68 -2.82 -18.32 10.44
N ARG A 69 -2.01 -18.88 9.52
CA ARG A 69 -0.93 -18.12 8.84
C ARG A 69 -0.72 -18.58 7.39
N CYS A 70 -1.31 -17.85 6.44
CA CYS A 70 -0.83 -17.65 5.05
C CYS A 70 -0.52 -18.86 4.13
N ALA A 71 -1.00 -20.08 4.39
CA ALA A 71 -0.88 -21.18 3.41
C ALA A 71 -2.13 -21.28 2.52
N SER A 72 -1.96 -21.53 1.22
CA SER A 72 -3.07 -21.86 0.31
C SER A 72 -3.69 -23.20 0.70
N ILE A 73 -5.02 -23.28 0.79
CA ILE A 73 -5.76 -24.52 1.08
C ILE A 73 -5.41 -25.62 0.07
N ALA A 74 -5.24 -25.24 -1.21
CA ALA A 74 -4.82 -26.18 -2.24
C ALA A 74 -3.42 -26.76 -1.96
N ALA A 75 -2.49 -25.96 -1.42
CA ALA A 75 -1.15 -26.44 -1.06
C ALA A 75 -1.20 -27.37 0.15
N MET A 76 -2.00 -27.03 1.16
CA MET A 76 -2.22 -27.87 2.34
C MET A 76 -2.87 -29.21 1.98
N LEU A 77 -3.96 -29.16 1.21
CA LEU A 77 -4.67 -30.36 0.76
C LEU A 77 -3.76 -31.24 -0.08
N LYS A 78 -2.96 -30.64 -0.96
CA LYS A 78 -1.95 -31.38 -1.71
C LYS A 78 -0.98 -32.10 -0.77
N GLN A 79 -0.43 -31.41 0.22
CA GLN A 79 0.51 -32.00 1.19
C GLN A 79 -0.14 -33.15 1.98
N PHE A 80 -1.39 -32.99 2.41
CA PHE A 80 -2.13 -34.02 3.13
C PHE A 80 -2.43 -35.24 2.23
N LEU A 81 -2.94 -34.99 1.02
CA LEU A 81 -3.34 -36.04 0.07
C LEU A 81 -2.14 -36.76 -0.55
N GLN A 82 -0.94 -36.16 -0.59
CA GLN A 82 0.27 -36.82 -1.07
C GLN A 82 0.66 -38.05 -0.24
N GLN A 83 0.15 -38.17 0.98
CA GLN A 83 0.35 -39.37 1.80
C GLN A 83 -0.50 -40.57 1.34
N ILE A 84 -1.56 -40.31 0.55
CA ILE A 84 -2.61 -41.26 0.20
C ILE A 84 -2.72 -41.46 -1.32
N CYS A 85 -2.50 -40.41 -2.10
CA CYS A 85 -2.64 -40.38 -3.55
C CYS A 85 -1.28 -40.31 -4.25
N THR A 86 -1.22 -40.83 -5.48
CA THR A 86 -0.05 -40.73 -6.36
C THR A 86 -0.06 -39.43 -7.18
N ASP A 87 1.07 -39.08 -7.80
CA ASP A 87 1.17 -37.89 -8.66
C ASP A 87 0.18 -37.88 -9.83
N GLY A 88 -0.23 -39.05 -10.31
CA GLY A 88 -1.24 -39.20 -11.36
C GLY A 88 -2.60 -38.60 -10.97
N PHE A 89 -2.97 -38.64 -9.67
CA PHE A 89 -4.18 -37.99 -9.19
C PHE A 89 -4.09 -36.46 -9.33
N PHE A 90 -2.97 -35.87 -8.91
CA PHE A 90 -2.80 -34.41 -8.88
C PHE A 90 -2.72 -33.78 -10.28
N GLN A 91 -2.45 -34.58 -11.31
CA GLN A 91 -2.47 -34.17 -12.71
C GLN A 91 -3.84 -34.41 -13.38
N SER A 92 -4.78 -35.05 -12.69
CA SER A 92 -6.09 -35.40 -13.23
C SER A 92 -7.07 -34.22 -13.24
N VAL A 93 -8.01 -34.24 -14.19
CA VAL A 93 -9.17 -33.32 -14.22
C VAL A 93 -9.97 -33.43 -12.91
N ARG A 94 -10.03 -34.63 -12.33
CA ARG A 94 -10.78 -34.91 -11.10
C ARG A 94 -10.22 -34.19 -9.89
N TYR A 95 -8.90 -34.03 -9.78
CA TYR A 95 -8.29 -33.19 -8.75
C TYR A 95 -8.60 -31.70 -8.98
N GLY A 96 -8.59 -31.26 -10.24
CA GLY A 96 -9.03 -29.91 -10.60
C GLY A 96 -10.49 -29.65 -10.23
N ASP A 97 -11.39 -30.61 -10.45
CA ASP A 97 -12.80 -30.50 -10.08
C ASP A 97 -13.01 -30.55 -8.57
N LEU A 98 -12.22 -31.37 -7.84
CA LEU A 98 -12.21 -31.37 -6.38
C LEU A 98 -11.79 -30.00 -5.84
N LEU A 99 -10.71 -29.41 -6.36
CA LEU A 99 -10.28 -28.07 -5.96
C LEU A 99 -11.35 -27.04 -6.27
N LYS A 100 -12.00 -27.09 -7.44
CA LYS A 100 -13.13 -26.20 -7.76
C LYS A 100 -14.30 -26.39 -6.81
N GLN A 101 -14.63 -27.61 -6.41
CA GLN A 101 -15.72 -27.87 -5.47
C GLN A 101 -15.36 -27.44 -4.04
N ILE A 102 -14.09 -27.56 -3.64
CA ILE A 102 -13.61 -27.09 -2.34
C ILE A 102 -13.53 -25.57 -2.32
N ASP A 103 -13.00 -24.95 -3.37
CA ASP A 103 -13.06 -23.51 -3.58
C ASP A 103 -14.52 -23.08 -3.55
N GLN A 104 -15.40 -23.75 -4.28
CA GLN A 104 -16.82 -23.53 -4.14
C GLN A 104 -17.28 -23.69 -2.69
N GLU A 105 -17.04 -24.75 -1.93
CA GLU A 105 -17.54 -24.82 -0.54
C GLU A 105 -16.90 -23.80 0.42
N PHE A 106 -15.65 -23.41 0.15
CA PHE A 106 -14.95 -22.34 0.86
C PHE A 106 -15.52 -20.96 0.50
N PHE A 107 -15.98 -20.79 -0.74
CA PHE A 107 -16.43 -19.54 -1.33
C PHE A 107 -17.97 -19.47 -1.63
N SER A 108 -18.76 -20.53 -1.44
CA SER A 108 -20.19 -20.68 -1.88
C SER A 108 -21.21 -20.23 -0.84
N ARG A 109 -20.75 -19.54 0.21
CA ARG A 109 -21.54 -18.48 0.84
C ARG A 109 -20.77 -17.16 0.95
N SER A 110 -19.59 -17.11 0.34
CA SER A 110 -18.76 -15.91 0.27
C SER A 110 -19.11 -15.10 -0.97
N ASP A 111 -19.53 -15.70 -2.10
CA ASP A 111 -19.73 -14.95 -3.35
C ASP A 111 -20.98 -14.07 -3.43
N ASP A 112 -22.06 -14.40 -2.71
CA ASP A 112 -23.19 -13.47 -2.57
C ASP A 112 -22.89 -12.32 -1.58
N ARG A 113 -21.78 -12.40 -0.84
CA ARG A 113 -21.17 -11.31 -0.08
C ARG A 113 -19.98 -10.65 -0.80
N LEU A 114 -19.30 -11.30 -1.75
CA LEU A 114 -18.25 -10.68 -2.58
C LEU A 114 -18.87 -9.73 -3.62
N LEU A 115 -20.15 -9.93 -3.97
CA LEU A 115 -21.00 -8.93 -4.65
C LEU A 115 -21.53 -7.82 -3.71
N GLN A 116 -21.24 -7.89 -2.40
CA GLN A 116 -21.65 -6.90 -1.38
C GLN A 116 -20.50 -6.45 -0.44
N LEU A 117 -19.25 -6.82 -0.71
CA LEU A 117 -18.14 -6.13 -0.06
C LEU A 117 -18.09 -4.78 -0.73
N GLU A 118 -18.64 -3.78 -0.02
CA GLU A 118 -18.52 -2.39 -0.41
C GLU A 118 -17.09 -2.16 -0.84
N PRO A 119 -16.87 -1.58 -2.04
CA PRO A 119 -15.52 -1.33 -2.47
C PRO A 119 -14.81 -0.50 -1.41
N ILE A 120 -13.55 -0.80 -1.17
CA ILE A 120 -12.78 -0.19 -0.07
C ILE A 120 -11.66 0.68 -0.62
N ALA A 121 -11.23 1.62 0.22
CA ALA A 121 -10.00 2.34 0.02
C ALA A 121 -8.88 1.76 0.91
N ILE A 122 -7.66 1.83 0.39
CA ILE A 122 -6.43 1.47 1.11
C ILE A 122 -5.61 2.73 1.33
N LEU A 123 -5.01 2.87 2.51
CA LEU A 123 -4.06 3.93 2.82
C LEU A 123 -2.67 3.33 3.06
N LEU A 124 -1.73 3.68 2.20
CA LEU A 124 -0.32 3.31 2.28
C LEU A 124 0.49 4.48 2.76
N LEU A 125 1.13 4.34 3.92
CA LEU A 125 1.86 5.40 4.59
C LEU A 125 3.36 5.10 4.62
N ASP A 126 4.13 5.98 3.97
CA ASP A 126 5.57 6.08 4.12
C ASP A 126 5.90 6.93 5.36
N VAL A 127 6.09 6.28 6.51
CA VAL A 127 6.20 7.00 7.80
C VAL A 127 7.50 7.78 7.89
N GLU A 128 8.56 7.33 7.22
CA GLU A 128 9.84 8.04 7.20
C GLU A 128 9.74 9.38 6.46
N ASN A 129 8.76 9.50 5.56
CA ASN A 129 8.62 10.63 4.65
C ASN A 129 7.48 11.58 5.03
N ILE A 130 6.36 11.03 5.52
CA ILE A 130 5.19 11.81 5.90
C ILE A 130 4.56 11.29 7.18
N ARG A 131 4.29 12.21 8.11
CA ARG A 131 3.52 11.92 9.31
C ARG A 131 2.08 12.34 9.09
N LEU A 132 1.16 11.37 9.19
CA LEU A 132 -0.28 11.62 9.21
C LEU A 132 -0.80 11.65 10.65
N GLU A 133 -1.47 12.74 10.99
CA GLU A 133 -2.24 12.92 12.21
C GLU A 133 -3.69 12.46 12.03
N GLN A 134 -4.39 12.23 13.13
CA GLN A 134 -5.76 11.72 13.10
C GLN A 134 -6.73 12.65 12.35
N LEU A 135 -6.54 13.96 12.44
CA LEU A 135 -7.37 14.95 11.73
C LEU A 135 -7.20 14.83 10.21
N GLU A 136 -6.00 14.50 9.74
CA GLU A 136 -5.69 14.34 8.32
C GLU A 136 -6.25 13.04 7.77
N GLU A 137 -6.20 11.96 8.55
CA GLU A 137 -6.89 10.72 8.18
C GLU A 137 -8.39 10.90 8.05
N GLN A 138 -9.00 11.69 8.95
CA GLN A 138 -10.42 12.02 8.86
C GLN A 138 -10.72 12.83 7.60
N ALA A 139 -9.85 13.79 7.26
CA ALA A 139 -9.95 14.53 6.01
C ALA A 139 -9.84 13.60 4.79
N LEU A 140 -8.84 12.73 4.72
CA LEU A 140 -8.69 11.74 3.65
C LEU A 140 -9.91 10.82 3.54
N SER A 141 -10.44 10.38 4.68
CA SER A 141 -11.67 9.57 4.73
C SER A 141 -12.88 10.31 4.15
N SER A 142 -12.95 11.64 4.30
CA SER A 142 -14.02 12.45 3.70
C SER A 142 -13.88 12.65 2.19
N PHE A 143 -12.66 12.62 1.66
CA PHE A 143 -12.39 12.68 0.21
C PHE A 143 -12.54 11.33 -0.49
N SER A 144 -12.34 10.26 0.26
CA SER A 144 -12.42 8.91 -0.24
C SER A 144 -13.80 8.64 -0.82
N THR A 145 -13.82 8.08 -2.03
CA THR A 145 -15.04 7.55 -2.63
C THR A 145 -15.51 6.30 -1.91
N TYR A 146 -14.57 5.58 -1.31
CA TYR A 146 -14.80 4.32 -0.60
C TYR A 146 -14.29 4.38 0.83
N PRO A 147 -14.88 3.65 1.80
CA PRO A 147 -14.36 3.64 3.16
C PRO A 147 -12.92 3.14 3.21
N ILE A 148 -12.03 3.89 3.86
CA ILE A 148 -10.65 3.46 4.13
C ILE A 148 -10.71 2.36 5.19
N ARG A 149 -10.49 1.11 4.79
CA ARG A 149 -10.56 -0.07 5.68
C ARG A 149 -9.23 -0.74 5.94
N VAL A 150 -8.25 -0.47 5.08
CA VAL A 150 -6.90 -1.02 5.20
C VAL A 150 -5.94 0.14 5.33
N LYS A 151 -5.14 0.13 6.40
CA LYS A 151 -4.08 1.10 6.64
C LYS A 151 -2.78 0.34 6.79
N VAL A 152 -1.77 0.67 6.00
CA VAL A 152 -0.46 0.03 6.03
C VAL A 152 0.57 1.12 6.24
N ALA A 153 1.42 0.96 7.25
CA ALA A 153 2.53 1.85 7.51
C ALA A 153 3.84 1.11 7.25
N VAL A 154 4.73 1.70 6.46
CA VAL A 154 6.04 1.14 6.13
C VAL A 154 7.12 2.06 6.71
N ALA A 155 8.02 1.50 7.50
CA ALA A 155 9.10 2.27 8.12
C ALA A 155 10.21 1.39 8.72
N ASN A 156 11.38 1.99 8.92
CA ASN A 156 12.37 1.48 9.84
C ASN A 156 12.02 1.87 11.28
N TRP A 157 11.16 1.05 11.90
CA TRP A 157 10.68 1.27 13.27
C TRP A 157 11.77 1.40 14.33
N ARG A 158 12.98 0.88 14.10
CA ARG A 158 14.09 1.02 15.05
C ARG A 158 14.52 2.48 15.24
N GLY A 159 14.28 3.34 14.24
CA GLY A 159 14.66 4.76 14.27
C GLY A 159 13.55 5.72 14.72
N LEU A 160 12.31 5.26 14.92
CA LEU A 160 11.13 6.14 15.05
C LEU A 160 10.53 6.24 16.46
N GLY A 161 11.21 5.69 17.47
CA GLY A 161 10.77 5.79 18.87
C GLY A 161 9.39 5.16 19.08
N LYS A 162 8.46 5.91 19.73
CA LYS A 162 7.10 5.43 20.09
C LYS A 162 6.01 5.69 19.02
N GLN A 163 6.38 6.10 17.81
CA GLN A 163 5.41 6.38 16.75
C GLN A 163 4.67 5.12 16.29
N ASP A 164 5.28 3.95 16.50
CA ASP A 164 4.71 2.65 16.22
C ASP A 164 3.47 2.33 17.05
N ILE A 165 3.47 2.72 18.33
CA ILE A 165 2.34 2.53 19.25
C ILE A 165 1.12 3.33 18.77
N ASP A 166 1.30 4.62 18.47
CA ASP A 166 0.20 5.49 18.03
C ASP A 166 -0.42 5.02 16.70
N LEU A 167 0.41 4.60 15.73
CA LEU A 167 -0.08 4.06 14.46
C LEU A 167 -0.78 2.72 14.65
N HIS A 168 -0.25 1.85 15.51
CA HIS A 168 -0.87 0.57 15.83
C HIS A 168 -2.26 0.78 16.47
N ASP A 169 -2.38 1.69 17.44
CA ASP A 169 -3.64 2.02 18.10
C ASP A 169 -4.67 2.63 17.13
N ARG A 170 -4.20 3.32 16.09
CA ARG A 170 -5.02 3.83 14.98
C ARG A 170 -5.37 2.78 13.91
N GLY A 171 -4.96 1.53 14.11
CA GLY A 171 -5.30 0.38 13.28
C GLY A 171 -4.40 0.14 12.06
N TYR A 172 -3.17 0.67 12.07
CA TYR A 172 -2.22 0.43 10.98
C TYR A 172 -1.59 -0.96 11.08
N GLN A 173 -1.49 -1.62 9.93
CA GLN A 173 -0.61 -2.77 9.73
C GLN A 173 0.83 -2.26 9.59
N MET A 174 1.68 -2.68 10.52
CA MET A 174 3.05 -2.18 10.65
C MET A 174 4.01 -3.06 9.87
N ILE A 175 4.74 -2.47 8.92
CA ILE A 175 5.69 -3.19 8.08
C ILE A 175 7.08 -2.63 8.31
N HIS A 176 7.93 -3.47 8.90
CA HIS A 176 9.31 -3.12 9.18
C HIS A 176 10.16 -3.22 7.92
N VAL A 177 10.97 -2.20 7.66
CA VAL A 177 12.06 -2.27 6.69
C VAL A 177 13.42 -2.18 7.38
N PRO A 178 14.45 -2.89 6.86
CA PRO A 178 15.81 -2.75 7.36
C PRO A 178 16.37 -1.36 7.05
N SER A 179 17.43 -0.98 7.77
CA SER A 179 18.18 0.23 7.48
C SER A 179 18.78 0.17 6.07
N GLY A 180 18.45 1.16 5.24
CA GLY A 180 18.97 1.25 3.88
C GLY A 180 18.33 2.39 3.11
N LYS A 181 19.09 3.00 2.21
CA LYS A 181 18.58 4.04 1.32
C LYS A 181 17.44 3.46 0.47
N ASN A 182 16.27 4.10 0.48
CA ASN A 182 15.06 3.69 -0.27
C ASN A 182 14.47 2.33 0.14
N ALA A 183 14.81 1.78 1.32
CA ALA A 183 14.27 0.50 1.76
C ALA A 183 12.74 0.54 1.93
N ALA A 184 12.22 1.66 2.46
CA ALA A 184 10.78 1.90 2.57
C ALA A 184 10.11 1.95 1.18
N ASP A 185 10.67 2.69 0.22
CA ASP A 185 10.14 2.81 -1.15
C ASP A 185 10.03 1.45 -1.86
N ILE A 186 11.09 0.64 -1.77
CA ILE A 186 11.14 -0.69 -2.38
C ILE A 186 10.08 -1.59 -1.76
N GLN A 187 9.96 -1.58 -0.44
CA GLN A 187 9.00 -2.42 0.27
C GLN A 187 7.56 -1.97 -0.02
N MET A 188 7.30 -0.67 -0.01
CA MET A 188 6.02 -0.10 -0.43
C MET A 188 5.66 -0.47 -1.86
N THR A 189 6.62 -0.45 -2.78
CA THR A 189 6.40 -0.87 -4.16
C THR A 189 6.05 -2.35 -4.22
N ALA A 190 6.80 -3.22 -3.53
CA ALA A 190 6.56 -4.66 -3.49
C ALA A 190 5.17 -5.01 -2.94
N ILE A 191 4.81 -4.44 -1.78
CA ILE A 191 3.51 -4.68 -1.14
C ILE A 191 2.40 -4.07 -1.96
N GLY A 192 2.57 -2.81 -2.36
CA GLY A 192 1.62 -2.06 -3.18
C GLY A 192 1.25 -2.83 -4.45
N SER A 193 2.25 -3.44 -5.10
CA SER A 193 2.07 -4.27 -6.29
C SER A 193 1.27 -5.55 -6.02
N SER A 194 1.22 -6.04 -4.79
CA SER A 194 0.48 -7.25 -4.40
C SER A 194 -0.91 -6.97 -3.82
N LEU A 195 -1.26 -5.70 -3.56
CA LEU A 195 -2.52 -5.34 -2.90
C LEU A 195 -3.76 -5.81 -3.66
N PHE A 196 -3.71 -5.85 -4.99
CA PHE A 196 -4.84 -6.33 -5.79
C PHE A 196 -5.11 -7.83 -5.62
N LEU A 197 -4.10 -8.61 -5.23
CA LEU A 197 -4.25 -10.04 -4.91
C LEU A 197 -4.84 -10.23 -3.52
N GLN A 198 -4.40 -9.41 -2.56
CA GLN A 198 -4.81 -9.52 -1.16
C GLN A 198 -6.16 -8.85 -0.87
N TYR A 199 -6.48 -7.79 -1.62
CA TYR A 199 -7.68 -6.98 -1.47
C TYR A 199 -8.39 -6.79 -2.83
N PRO A 200 -9.04 -7.83 -3.38
CA PRO A 200 -9.69 -7.76 -4.71
C PRO A 200 -10.81 -6.71 -4.82
N HIS A 201 -11.40 -6.30 -3.69
CA HIS A 201 -12.47 -5.30 -3.60
C HIS A 201 -11.97 -3.88 -3.40
N ALA A 202 -10.66 -3.68 -3.24
CA ALA A 202 -10.12 -2.34 -3.19
C ALA A 202 -10.23 -1.69 -4.57
N LYS A 203 -10.75 -0.47 -4.58
CA LYS A 203 -10.98 0.33 -5.80
C LYS A 203 -10.34 1.70 -5.72
N GLU A 204 -9.83 2.08 -4.55
CA GLU A 204 -9.17 3.35 -4.31
C GLU A 204 -7.97 3.14 -3.39
N VAL A 205 -6.92 3.94 -3.60
CA VAL A 205 -5.71 3.88 -2.80
C VAL A 205 -5.11 5.26 -2.62
N PHE A 206 -4.73 5.56 -1.38
CA PHE A 206 -3.95 6.73 -1.01
C PHE A 206 -2.51 6.30 -0.79
N VAL A 207 -1.61 6.81 -1.61
CA VAL A 207 -0.17 6.60 -1.48
C VAL A 207 0.41 7.85 -0.84
N CYS A 208 0.75 7.77 0.45
CA CYS A 208 1.21 8.89 1.26
C CYS A 208 2.73 8.90 1.33
N SER A 209 3.37 9.79 0.57
CA SER A 209 4.81 10.06 0.58
C SER A 209 5.09 11.41 -0.12
N ASN A 210 6.17 12.11 0.26
CA ASN A 210 6.63 13.29 -0.48
C ASN A 210 7.65 12.97 -1.58
N ASP A 211 8.12 11.72 -1.67
CA ASP A 211 9.10 11.33 -2.69
C ASP A 211 8.41 10.90 -3.98
N GLY A 212 8.99 11.30 -5.11
CA GLY A 212 8.60 10.87 -6.45
C GLY A 212 8.95 9.40 -6.75
N HIS A 213 9.72 8.70 -5.92
CA HIS A 213 10.07 7.30 -6.14
C HIS A 213 8.86 6.36 -6.26
N LEU A 214 7.72 6.72 -5.67
CA LEU A 214 6.48 5.92 -5.72
C LEU A 214 5.60 6.19 -6.95
N ILE A 215 6.06 7.00 -7.92
CA ILE A 215 5.33 7.24 -9.17
C ILE A 215 5.09 5.93 -9.92
N MET A 216 6.07 5.03 -9.97
CA MET A 216 5.91 3.73 -10.64
C MET A 216 4.81 2.88 -10.00
N LEU A 217 4.71 2.89 -8.67
CA LEU A 217 3.65 2.21 -7.95
C LEU A 217 2.28 2.82 -8.28
N CYS A 218 2.18 4.15 -8.30
CA CYS A 218 0.94 4.84 -8.66
C CYS A 218 0.46 4.45 -10.07
N ASN A 219 1.37 4.45 -11.05
CA ASN A 219 1.07 4.06 -12.43
C ASN A 219 0.63 2.60 -12.54
N LEU A 220 1.28 1.69 -11.81
CA LEU A 220 0.91 0.28 -11.79
C LEU A 220 -0.51 0.11 -11.24
N LEU A 221 -0.81 0.68 -10.07
CA LEU A 221 -2.14 0.60 -9.45
C LEU A 221 -3.23 1.21 -10.33
N GLN A 222 -2.94 2.31 -11.00
CA GLN A 222 -3.85 2.94 -11.96
C GLN A 222 -4.10 2.02 -13.17
N SER A 223 -3.07 1.36 -13.70
CA SER A 223 -3.21 0.40 -14.80
C SER A 223 -4.09 -0.81 -14.45
N GLN A 224 -4.19 -1.14 -13.16
CA GLN A 224 -5.09 -2.17 -12.62
C GLN A 224 -6.52 -1.66 -12.38
N GLY A 225 -6.83 -0.43 -12.81
CA GLY A 225 -8.17 0.17 -12.73
C GLY A 225 -8.53 0.77 -11.37
N TRP A 226 -7.54 1.01 -10.51
CA TRP A 226 -7.77 1.65 -9.21
C TRP A 226 -7.77 3.17 -9.33
N LYS A 227 -8.58 3.82 -8.51
CA LYS A 227 -8.49 5.27 -8.30
C LYS A 227 -7.31 5.55 -7.37
N VAL A 228 -6.28 6.21 -7.90
CA VAL A 228 -5.04 6.44 -7.17
C VAL A 228 -4.94 7.89 -6.74
N HIS A 229 -4.67 8.10 -5.45
CA HIS A 229 -4.43 9.40 -4.85
C HIS A 229 -3.01 9.47 -4.29
N GLY A 230 -2.21 10.41 -4.76
CA GLY A 230 -0.96 10.77 -4.11
C GLY A 230 -1.23 11.74 -2.96
N VAL A 231 -0.73 11.44 -1.76
CA VAL A 231 -0.83 12.32 -0.60
C VAL A 231 0.57 12.80 -0.23
N GLY A 232 0.76 14.11 -0.22
CA GLY A 232 1.99 14.76 0.25
C GLY A 232 1.69 15.79 1.33
N ARG A 233 2.71 16.15 2.12
CA ARG A 233 2.67 17.23 3.10
C ARG A 233 3.63 18.35 2.70
N PHE A 234 3.13 19.57 2.73
CA PHE A 234 3.85 20.80 2.46
C PHE A 234 3.65 21.75 3.64
N GLY A 235 4.58 21.78 4.59
CA GLY A 235 4.40 22.51 5.84
C GLY A 235 3.16 22.03 6.60
N HIS A 236 2.19 22.93 6.84
CA HIS A 236 0.89 22.62 7.46
C HIS A 236 -0.18 22.19 6.45
N GLN A 237 0.11 22.24 5.16
CA GLN A 237 -0.83 21.85 4.12
C GLN A 237 -0.66 20.40 3.72
N PHE A 238 -1.79 19.72 3.55
CA PHE A 238 -1.85 18.42 2.88
C PHE A 238 -2.25 18.58 1.44
N ARG A 239 -1.49 17.94 0.57
CA ARG A 239 -1.81 17.84 -0.83
C ARG A 239 -2.38 16.48 -1.13
N LEU A 240 -3.51 16.51 -1.81
CA LEU A 240 -4.11 15.34 -2.45
C LEU A 240 -4.04 15.52 -3.97
N THR A 241 -3.29 14.66 -4.63
CA THR A 241 -3.20 14.59 -6.09
C THR A 241 -4.02 13.40 -6.56
N ASP A 242 -5.06 13.65 -7.35
CA ASP A 242 -5.78 12.61 -8.08
C ASP A 242 -4.97 12.24 -9.33
N TRP A 243 -4.40 11.03 -9.35
CA TRP A 243 -3.54 10.57 -10.44
C TRP A 243 -4.30 10.28 -11.74
N THR A 244 -5.62 10.12 -11.67
CA THR A 244 -6.46 9.90 -12.85
C THR A 244 -6.72 11.19 -13.60
N THR A 245 -6.93 12.28 -12.88
CA THR A 245 -7.30 13.58 -13.46
C THR A 245 -6.15 14.58 -13.46
N GLY A 246 -5.07 14.30 -12.75
CA GLY A 246 -3.99 15.25 -12.47
C GLY A 246 -4.42 16.40 -11.55
N ARG A 247 -5.64 16.36 -10.99
CA ARG A 247 -6.14 17.44 -10.13
C ARG A 247 -5.44 17.41 -8.78
N ILE A 248 -5.01 18.58 -8.35
CA ILE A 248 -4.37 18.80 -7.06
C ILE A 248 -5.34 19.58 -6.16
N GLN A 249 -5.60 19.05 -4.98
CA GLN A 249 -6.33 19.72 -3.90
C GLN A 249 -5.38 19.95 -2.73
N LEU A 250 -5.46 21.13 -2.14
CA LEU A 250 -4.66 21.54 -0.98
C LEU A 250 -5.59 21.75 0.21
N PHE A 251 -5.21 21.23 1.37
CA PHE A 251 -5.95 21.33 2.62
C PHE A 251 -5.09 21.98 3.69
N GLU A 252 -5.64 22.97 4.38
CA GLU A 252 -5.06 23.53 5.59
C GLU A 252 -5.79 22.95 6.80
N LEU A 253 -5.09 22.17 7.62
CA LEU A 253 -5.62 21.63 8.86
C LEU A 253 -4.82 22.23 10.02
N GLY A 254 -5.37 23.30 10.62
CA GLY A 254 -4.81 23.93 11.82
C GLY A 254 -3.95 25.18 11.57
N ALA A 255 -4.26 26.25 12.31
CA ALA A 255 -3.69 27.60 12.19
C ALA A 255 -2.25 27.74 12.74
N GLY A 256 -1.30 26.98 12.20
CA GLY A 256 0.09 27.44 12.18
C GLY A 256 0.20 28.54 11.12
N LYS A 257 0.93 29.63 11.38
CA LYS A 257 1.23 30.65 10.36
C LYS A 257 2.06 30.01 9.25
N PHE A 258 1.40 29.36 8.30
CA PHE A 258 1.97 28.94 7.05
C PHE A 258 2.16 30.20 6.22
N ASP A 259 3.42 30.57 5.98
CA ASP A 259 3.76 31.53 4.95
C ASP A 259 4.20 30.73 3.72
N PRO A 260 3.35 30.64 2.68
CA PRO A 260 3.70 29.91 1.46
C PRO A 260 4.96 30.45 0.79
N HIS A 261 5.29 31.73 1.03
CA HIS A 261 6.50 32.36 0.52
C HIS A 261 7.75 31.78 1.21
N ASP A 262 7.83 31.86 2.55
CA ASP A 262 8.94 31.33 3.35
C ASP A 262 9.13 29.81 3.13
N GLU A 263 8.06 29.03 3.05
CA GLU A 263 8.17 27.57 2.84
C GLU A 263 8.77 27.22 1.47
N LEU A 264 8.33 27.89 0.39
CA LEU A 264 8.89 27.64 -0.94
C LEU A 264 10.37 28.07 -0.98
N GLU A 265 10.68 29.18 -0.32
CA GLU A 265 12.04 29.70 -0.18
C GLU A 265 12.96 28.70 0.52
N GLN A 266 12.58 28.18 1.69
CA GLN A 266 13.37 27.19 2.45
C GLN A 266 13.67 25.94 1.61
N ARG A 267 12.70 25.43 0.86
CA ARG A 267 12.86 24.22 0.03
C ARG A 267 13.81 24.41 -1.12
N LEU A 268 13.67 25.54 -1.81
CA LEU A 268 14.57 25.91 -2.89
C LEU A 268 15.99 26.11 -2.36
N ALA A 269 16.14 26.66 -1.16
CA ALA A 269 17.43 26.82 -0.51
C ALA A 269 18.10 25.48 -0.20
N LYS A 270 17.38 24.52 0.39
CA LYS A 270 17.90 23.17 0.62
C LYS A 270 18.29 22.45 -0.66
N LEU A 271 17.44 22.53 -1.68
CA LEU A 271 17.73 21.92 -2.99
C LEU A 271 18.98 22.55 -3.61
N LEU A 272 19.13 23.87 -3.51
CA LEU A 272 20.28 24.60 -4.02
C LEU A 272 21.56 24.26 -3.25
N VAL A 273 21.50 24.12 -1.92
CA VAL A 273 22.63 23.63 -1.10
C VAL A 273 23.03 22.22 -1.53
N ALA A 274 22.08 21.31 -1.73
CA ALA A 274 22.36 19.96 -2.19
C ALA A 274 23.01 19.94 -3.58
N LEU A 275 22.51 20.76 -4.52
CA LEU A 275 23.08 20.89 -5.86
C LEU A 275 24.48 21.51 -5.89
N THR A 276 24.80 22.31 -4.88
CA THR A 276 26.08 23.03 -4.77
C THR A 276 27.02 22.42 -3.74
N ALA A 277 26.71 21.25 -3.18
CA ALA A 277 27.48 20.61 -2.11
C ALA A 277 28.97 20.42 -2.45
N HIS A 278 29.30 20.14 -3.71
CA HIS A 278 30.68 19.98 -4.17
C HIS A 278 31.44 21.30 -4.39
N LYS A 279 30.71 22.42 -4.51
CA LYS A 279 31.25 23.78 -4.64
C LYS A 279 30.30 24.76 -3.94
N PRO A 280 30.33 24.86 -2.60
CA PRO A 280 29.43 25.73 -1.85
C PRO A 280 29.53 27.19 -2.33
N GLY A 281 28.38 27.85 -2.45
CA GLY A 281 28.31 29.23 -2.95
C GLY A 281 28.41 29.36 -4.49
N SER A 282 28.58 28.25 -5.22
CA SER A 282 28.41 28.26 -6.67
C SER A 282 26.96 28.55 -7.06
N SER A 283 26.77 29.16 -8.23
CA SER A 283 25.45 29.48 -8.74
C SER A 283 24.93 28.40 -9.67
N VAL A 284 23.63 28.12 -9.62
CA VAL A 284 22.93 27.18 -10.51
C VAL A 284 21.98 27.98 -11.41
N SER A 285 21.82 27.56 -12.67
CA SER A 285 20.83 28.21 -13.54
C SER A 285 19.42 28.00 -12.99
N VAL A 286 18.56 29.02 -13.10
CA VAL A 286 17.17 28.95 -12.61
C VAL A 286 16.40 27.82 -13.29
N GLY A 287 16.70 27.55 -14.57
CA GLY A 287 16.15 26.41 -15.30
C GLY A 287 16.56 25.05 -14.71
N ALA A 288 17.85 24.87 -14.38
CA ALA A 288 18.32 23.64 -13.75
C ALA A 288 17.71 23.44 -12.35
N LEU A 289 17.59 24.51 -11.56
CA LEU A 289 16.91 24.45 -10.26
C LEU A 289 15.44 24.03 -10.42
N ALA A 290 14.71 24.60 -11.39
CA ALA A 290 13.32 24.22 -11.67
C ALA A 290 13.19 22.76 -12.12
N SER A 291 14.08 22.28 -12.99
CA SER A 291 14.09 20.88 -13.42
C SER A 291 14.42 19.92 -12.29
N HIS A 292 15.38 20.25 -11.44
CA HIS A 292 15.69 19.44 -10.26
C HIS A 292 14.55 19.46 -9.25
N PHE A 293 13.90 20.61 -9.07
CA PHE A 293 12.72 20.72 -8.25
C PHE A 293 11.62 19.75 -8.77
N GLN A 294 11.34 19.77 -10.07
CA GLN A 294 10.37 18.88 -10.68
C GLN A 294 10.75 17.40 -10.57
N LYS A 295 12.03 17.06 -10.70
CA LYS A 295 12.49 15.67 -10.51
C LYS A 295 12.35 15.21 -9.06
N HIS A 296 12.72 16.08 -8.11
CA HIS A 296 12.72 15.76 -6.69
C HIS A 296 11.30 15.67 -6.13
N TYR A 297 10.40 16.54 -6.57
CA TYR A 297 9.06 16.63 -6.01
C TYR A 297 7.98 16.03 -6.94
N GLY A 298 8.24 15.90 -8.24
CA GLY A 298 7.31 15.34 -9.24
C GLY A 298 6.41 16.38 -9.94
N PHE A 299 6.56 17.67 -9.65
CA PHE A 299 5.72 18.75 -10.18
C PHE A 299 6.51 20.06 -10.32
N GLY A 300 6.08 20.92 -11.24
CA GLY A 300 6.83 22.12 -11.61
C GLY A 300 6.76 23.21 -10.54
N VAL A 301 7.87 23.93 -10.30
CA VAL A 301 7.89 25.04 -9.33
C VAL A 301 6.86 26.15 -9.66
N THR A 302 6.63 26.43 -10.94
CA THR A 302 5.63 27.42 -11.39
C THR A 302 4.18 26.93 -11.25
N GLU A 303 3.97 25.61 -11.12
CA GLU A 303 2.68 25.01 -10.80
C GLU A 303 2.33 25.27 -9.33
N ILE A 304 3.31 25.10 -8.44
CA ILE A 304 3.18 25.43 -7.01
C ILE A 304 2.95 26.91 -6.81
N MET A 305 3.75 27.76 -7.45
CA MET A 305 3.60 29.20 -7.26
C MET A 305 2.19 29.68 -7.66
N ARG A 306 1.59 29.07 -8.69
CA ARG A 306 0.20 29.34 -9.09
C ARG A 306 -0.80 28.84 -8.05
N SER A 307 -0.63 27.61 -7.54
CA SER A 307 -1.55 27.06 -6.54
C SER A 307 -1.47 27.81 -5.21
N TRP A 308 -0.28 28.29 -4.83
CA TRP A 308 -0.03 29.05 -3.60
C TRP A 308 -0.21 30.57 -3.76
N LYS A 309 -0.68 31.04 -4.93
CA LYS A 309 -0.89 32.47 -5.24
C LYS A 309 0.37 33.34 -5.06
N LEU A 310 1.55 32.75 -5.25
CA LEU A 310 2.86 33.42 -5.22
C LEU A 310 3.26 34.04 -6.57
N GLY A 311 2.35 33.99 -7.55
CA GLY A 311 2.55 34.46 -8.92
C GLY A 311 2.98 33.33 -9.87
N SER A 312 3.39 33.70 -11.08
CA SER A 312 3.72 32.75 -12.16
C SER A 312 5.17 32.85 -12.66
N HIS A 313 5.92 33.87 -12.23
CA HIS A 313 7.26 34.16 -12.75
C HIS A 313 8.34 33.76 -11.75
N PHE A 314 8.92 32.57 -11.95
CA PHE A 314 9.87 31.97 -11.02
C PHE A 314 11.12 32.85 -10.72
N PRO A 315 11.80 33.47 -11.71
CA PRO A 315 12.91 34.38 -11.42
C PRO A 315 12.50 35.61 -10.59
N LYS A 316 11.24 36.07 -10.71
CA LYS A 316 10.72 37.19 -9.93
C LYS A 316 10.50 36.78 -8.47
N PHE A 317 9.99 35.57 -8.24
CA PHE A 317 9.86 34.99 -6.90
C PHE A 317 11.23 34.84 -6.22
N LEU A 318 12.23 34.28 -6.91
CA LEU A 318 13.57 34.15 -6.34
C LEU A 318 14.20 35.49 -5.94
N ARG A 319 13.84 36.60 -6.60
CA ARG A 319 14.30 37.94 -6.23
C ARG A 319 13.55 38.55 -5.05
N SER A 320 12.36 38.05 -4.72
CA SER A 320 11.61 38.49 -3.53
C SER A 320 11.96 37.69 -2.28
N CYS A 321 12.85 36.71 -2.41
CA CYS A 321 13.37 35.86 -1.35
C CYS A 321 14.64 36.48 -0.76
N GLU A 322 14.78 36.47 0.57
CA GLU A 322 15.94 37.00 1.29
C GLU A 322 17.14 36.03 1.22
N MET A 323 16.89 34.73 1.07
CA MET A 323 17.91 33.68 1.06
C MET A 323 18.64 33.51 -0.28
N PHE A 324 18.17 34.17 -1.33
CA PHE A 324 18.70 33.98 -2.67
C PHE A 324 19.40 35.23 -3.22
N ARG A 325 20.55 34.98 -3.85
CA ARG A 325 21.19 35.94 -4.72
C ARG A 325 20.95 35.54 -6.18
N VAL A 326 20.07 36.27 -6.86
CA VAL A 326 19.82 36.09 -8.29
C VAL A 326 20.78 36.94 -9.09
N MET A 327 21.46 36.33 -10.05
CA MET A 327 22.47 36.94 -10.92
C MET A 327 22.13 36.67 -12.38
N SER A 328 22.58 37.54 -13.28
CA SER A 328 22.52 37.29 -14.72
C SER A 328 23.93 36.98 -15.21
N ILE A 329 24.14 35.78 -15.74
CA ILE A 329 25.40 35.29 -16.30
C ILE A 329 25.10 34.95 -17.76
N ASP A 330 25.77 35.58 -18.71
CA ASP A 330 25.62 35.31 -20.15
C ASP A 330 24.17 35.34 -20.66
N SER A 331 23.36 36.28 -20.17
CA SER A 331 21.92 36.44 -20.46
C SER A 331 21.00 35.39 -19.81
N ASP A 332 21.54 34.41 -19.08
CA ASP A 332 20.79 33.44 -18.30
C ASP A 332 20.68 33.87 -16.83
N CYS A 333 19.52 33.59 -16.22
CA CYS A 333 19.31 33.82 -14.79
C CYS A 333 19.90 32.66 -13.99
N HIS A 334 20.81 32.99 -13.09
CA HIS A 334 21.42 32.10 -12.13
C HIS A 334 21.02 32.48 -10.71
N VAL A 335 21.05 31.51 -9.80
CA VAL A 335 20.74 31.70 -8.38
C VAL A 335 21.78 31.00 -7.52
N ALA A 336 22.18 31.68 -6.45
CA ALA A 336 23.05 31.15 -5.40
C ALA A 336 22.41 31.44 -4.03
N ILE A 337 22.83 30.70 -3.00
CA ILE A 337 22.50 31.05 -1.61
C ILE A 337 23.17 32.38 -1.28
N HIS A 338 22.45 33.27 -0.61
CA HIS A 338 22.98 34.56 -0.20
C HIS A 338 24.15 34.35 0.79
N PRO A 339 25.31 35.03 0.65
CA PRO A 339 26.51 34.75 1.46
C PRO A 339 26.34 34.98 2.97
N LEU A 340 25.35 35.81 3.34
CA LEU A 340 25.01 36.07 4.74
C LEU A 340 24.13 34.98 5.35
N VAL A 341 23.53 34.10 4.54
CA VAL A 341 22.76 32.95 5.02
C VAL A 341 23.71 31.80 5.29
N THR A 342 23.96 31.57 6.57
CA THR A 342 24.75 30.43 7.03
C THR A 342 23.91 29.14 7.02
N ALA A 343 24.54 27.98 6.88
CA ALA A 343 23.84 26.69 6.97
C ALA A 343 23.11 26.51 8.33
N SER A 344 23.51 27.27 9.36
CA SER A 344 22.86 27.37 10.68
C SER A 344 21.61 28.27 10.72
N GLU A 345 21.41 29.14 9.74
CA GLU A 345 20.22 30.01 9.61
C GLU A 345 19.13 29.40 8.72
N LEU A 346 19.47 28.37 7.93
CA LEU A 346 18.48 27.43 7.43
C LEU A 346 17.82 26.81 8.66
N ARG A 347 16.62 27.30 8.99
CA ARG A 347 15.88 26.75 10.11
C ARG A 347 15.75 25.26 9.84
N PRO A 348 15.98 24.39 10.84
CA PRO A 348 15.53 23.04 10.74
C PRO A 348 14.06 23.14 10.39
N SER A 349 13.74 22.63 9.21
CA SER A 349 12.38 22.31 8.86
C SER A 349 11.78 21.55 10.04
N ILE A 350 10.48 21.62 10.26
CA ILE A 350 9.82 20.74 11.25
C ILE A 350 10.14 19.25 10.96
N PHE A 351 10.66 18.96 9.76
CA PHE A 351 11.19 17.68 9.29
C PHE A 351 12.69 17.41 9.58
N ASP A 352 13.50 18.36 10.08
CA ASP A 352 14.93 18.18 10.38
C ASP A 352 15.20 17.77 11.84
N ARG A 353 14.16 17.42 12.62
CA ARG A 353 14.30 16.86 13.99
C ARG A 353 14.63 15.36 14.03
N VAL A 354 14.99 14.76 12.90
CA VAL A 354 15.64 13.44 12.87
C VAL A 354 17.12 13.70 12.60
N ALA A 355 17.88 13.83 13.68
CA ALA A 355 19.31 14.05 13.66
C ALA A 355 20.07 12.83 13.09
N PRO A 356 21.30 13.03 12.57
CA PRO A 356 22.02 12.04 11.78
C PRO A 356 22.78 11.04 12.64
N VAL A 357 22.92 9.81 12.14
CA VAL A 357 24.12 8.97 12.31
C VAL A 357 24.48 8.40 10.96
#